data_AF-A0A4Y2TVL5-F1
#
_entry.id   AF-A0A4Y2TVL5-F1
#
_cell.length_a   1.000
_cell.length_b   1.000
_cell.length_c   1.000
_cell.angle_alpha   90.00
_cell.angle_beta   90.00
_cell.angle_gamma   90.00
#
_symmetry.space_group_name_H-M   'P 1'
#
loop_
_entity.id
_entity.type
_entity.pdbx_description
1 polymer ?
#
loop_
_entity_poly.entity_id
_entity_poly.type
_entity_poly.pdbx_seq_one_letter_code
_entity_poly.pdbx_strand_id
1 'polypeptide(L)'
;MSKRVFLNLEQRNEILRQHENGKSARKLAELFYCGRTQINKIIKEKDLILKDYEDFKFHGVKRMRHEKYVDINEAVLEWFKIVRAKKIPVSGPMIQHKAKELANALGIENFSASNGWPHRDRQVILFRMRNMSSNKLLAEKFSIPRGSTSSLC
;
A
#
# COMPACT_ATOMS: atom_id res chain seq x y z
N MET A 1 19.26 2.41 32.23
CA MET A 1 18.70 2.72 30.90
C MET A 1 17.24 2.29 30.85
N SER A 2 16.31 3.18 30.47
CA SER A 2 14.89 2.81 30.34
C SER A 2 14.72 1.81 29.19
N LYS A 3 14.02 0.70 29.44
CA LYS A 3 13.68 -0.29 28.40
C LYS A 3 12.93 0.43 27.27
N ARG A 4 13.38 0.27 26.02
CA ARG A 4 12.67 0.82 24.86
C ARG A 4 11.32 0.11 24.73
N VAL A 5 10.24 0.85 24.91
CA VAL A 5 8.88 0.33 24.70
C VAL A 5 8.51 0.48 23.23
N PHE A 6 8.24 -0.64 22.57
CA PHE A 6 7.80 -0.65 21.19
C PHE A 6 6.27 -0.42 21.15
N LEU A 7 5.85 0.73 20.62
CA LEU A 7 4.44 1.04 20.40
C LEU A 7 4.03 0.63 18.99
N ASN A 8 2.97 -0.18 18.90
CA ASN A 8 2.36 -0.60 17.64
C ASN A 8 1.55 0.54 17.00
N LEU A 9 1.10 0.35 15.75
CA LEU A 9 0.42 1.41 14.99
C LEU A 9 -0.93 1.83 15.61
N GLU A 10 -1.69 0.87 16.15
CA GLU A 10 -2.94 1.16 16.87
C GLU A 10 -2.70 2.00 18.13
N GLN A 11 -1.69 1.65 18.93
CA GLN A 11 -1.30 2.38 20.13
C GLN A 11 -0.82 3.79 19.79
N ARG A 12 -0.06 3.96 18.70
CA ARG A 12 0.35 5.29 18.23
C ARG A 12 -0.85 6.14 17.81
N ASN A 13 -1.81 5.55 17.10
CA ASN A 13 -3.05 6.24 16.71
C ASN A 13 -3.91 6.59 17.94
N GLU A 14 -3.97 5.69 18.93
CA GLU A 14 -4.66 5.97 20.19
C GLU A 14 -4.01 7.11 20.98
N ILE A 15 -2.69 7.20 21.01
CA ILE A 15 -1.96 8.32 21.60
C ILE A 15 -2.35 9.63 20.92
N LEU A 16 -2.45 9.65 19.59
CA LEU A 16 -2.85 10.84 18.83
C LEU A 16 -4.29 11.27 19.17
N ARG A 17 -5.25 10.33 19.16
CA ARG A 17 -6.64 10.61 19.57
C ARG A 17 -6.72 11.19 20.98
N GLN A 18 -5.99 10.61 21.91
CA GLN A 18 -5.98 11.07 23.29
C GLN A 18 -5.32 12.45 23.46
N HIS A 19 -4.31 12.76 22.65
CA HIS A 19 -3.72 14.09 22.62
C HIS A 19 -4.70 15.13 22.06
N GLU A 20 -5.40 14.82 20.97
CA GLU A 20 -6.43 15.71 20.40
C GLU A 20 -7.55 15.99 21.41
N ASN A 21 -7.89 15.01 22.24
CA ASN A 21 -8.82 15.16 23.37
C ASN A 21 -8.22 15.94 24.57
N GLY A 22 -7.07 16.60 24.40
CA GLY A 22 -6.49 17.52 25.39
C GLY A 22 -5.55 16.88 26.41
N LYS A 23 -5.22 15.58 26.32
CA LYS A 23 -4.23 14.99 27.25
C LYS A 23 -2.82 15.49 26.92
N SER A 24 -2.07 15.83 27.95
CA SER A 24 -0.68 16.28 27.81
C SER A 24 0.27 15.13 27.48
N ALA A 25 1.37 15.44 26.77
CA ALA A 25 2.41 14.47 26.43
C ALA A 25 3.02 13.77 27.67
N ARG A 26 3.03 14.46 28.82
CA ARG A 26 3.46 13.87 30.10
C ARG A 26 2.50 12.76 30.54
N LYS A 27 1.19 13.03 30.50
CA LYS A 27 0.18 12.05 30.91
C LYS A 27 0.17 10.84 29.98
N LEU A 28 0.37 11.05 28.69
CA LEU A 28 0.46 9.98 27.70
C LEU A 28 1.72 9.10 27.91
N ALA A 29 2.85 9.70 28.27
CA ALA A 29 4.07 8.95 28.58
C ALA A 29 3.86 7.98 29.77
N GLU A 30 3.14 8.42 30.80
CA GLU A 30 2.76 7.59 31.95
C GLU A 30 1.81 6.46 31.55
N LEU A 31 0.73 6.77 30.81
CA LEU A 31 -0.29 5.80 30.40
C LEU A 31 0.24 4.68 29.49
N PHE A 32 1.17 5.01 28.59
CA PHE A 32 1.73 4.07 27.62
C PHE A 32 3.11 3.53 28.04
N TYR A 33 3.54 3.82 29.27
CA TYR A 33 4.81 3.40 29.84
C TYR A 33 6.02 3.69 28.93
N CYS A 34 6.02 4.84 28.26
CA CYS A 34 7.05 5.18 27.27
C CYS A 34 7.70 6.53 27.56
N GLY A 35 8.82 6.81 26.89
CA GLY A 35 9.54 8.07 27.10
C GLY A 35 8.81 9.27 26.50
N ARG A 36 8.89 10.44 27.15
CA ARG A 36 8.34 11.70 26.64
C ARG A 36 8.83 12.04 25.22
N THR A 37 10.09 11.75 24.92
CA THR A 37 10.67 11.93 23.58
C THR A 37 9.96 11.08 22.52
N GLN A 38 9.55 9.86 22.89
CA GLN A 38 8.82 8.96 22.00
C GLN A 38 7.41 9.47 21.74
N ILE A 39 6.71 9.96 22.77
CA ILE A 39 5.40 10.62 22.62
C ILE A 39 5.51 11.84 21.71
N ASN A 40 6.45 12.75 21.98
CA ASN A 40 6.61 13.96 21.16
C ASN A 40 6.95 13.63 19.70
N LYS A 41 7.72 12.56 19.46
CA LYS A 41 7.99 12.07 18.11
C LYS A 41 6.70 11.58 17.43
N ILE A 42 5.87 10.80 18.11
CA ILE A 42 4.57 10.34 17.60
C ILE A 42 3.67 11.52 17.24
N ILE A 43 3.64 12.54 18.08
CA ILE A 43 2.83 13.75 17.85
C ILE A 43 3.33 14.53 16.61
N LYS A 44 4.65 14.62 16.43
CA LYS A 44 5.24 15.26 15.24
C LYS A 44 4.99 14.45 13.96
N GLU A 45 5.02 13.13 14.04
CA GLU A 45 4.80 12.21 12.92
C GLU A 45 3.30 11.87 12.72
N LYS A 46 2.39 12.73 13.20
CA LYS A 46 0.93 12.51 13.18
C LYS A 46 0.42 12.11 11.79
N ASP A 47 0.73 12.91 10.78
CA ASP A 47 0.19 12.72 9.42
C ASP A 47 0.65 11.40 8.81
N LEU A 48 1.91 11.02 9.06
CA LEU A 48 2.47 9.74 8.62
C LEU A 48 1.77 8.57 9.30
N ILE A 49 1.53 8.66 10.61
CA ILE A 49 0.84 7.61 11.38
C ILE A 49 -0.61 7.46 10.94
N LEU A 50 -1.31 8.56 10.66
CA LEU A 50 -2.69 8.52 10.16
C LEU A 50 -2.75 7.88 8.78
N LYS A 51 -1.85 8.26 7.85
CA LYS A 51 -1.75 7.62 6.54
C LYS A 51 -1.47 6.12 6.65
N ASP A 52 -0.46 5.75 7.44
CA ASP A 52 -0.13 4.34 7.70
C ASP A 52 -1.30 3.57 8.33
N TYR A 53 -2.09 4.22 9.20
CA TYR A 53 -3.24 3.60 9.87
C TYR A 53 -4.42 3.37 8.93
N GLU A 54 -4.74 4.34 8.07
CA GLU A 54 -5.73 4.16 7.01
C GLU A 54 -5.29 3.03 6.07
N ASP A 55 -4.06 3.07 5.57
CA ASP A 55 -3.50 2.01 4.72
C ASP A 55 -3.50 0.64 5.42
N PHE A 56 -3.21 0.59 6.73
CA PHE A 56 -3.29 -0.62 7.54
C PHE A 56 -4.72 -1.15 7.64
N LYS A 57 -5.72 -0.29 7.83
CA LYS A 57 -7.14 -0.67 7.90
C LYS A 57 -7.63 -1.26 6.57
N PHE A 58 -7.12 -0.78 5.45
CA PHE A 58 -7.44 -1.30 4.12
C PHE A 58 -6.69 -2.58 3.74
N HIS A 59 -5.50 -2.84 4.32
CA HIS A 59 -4.63 -3.93 3.88
C HIS A 59 -4.35 -5.03 4.90
N GLY A 60 -4.64 -4.82 6.20
CA GLY A 60 -4.51 -5.85 7.26
C GLY A 60 -3.07 -6.31 7.56
N VAL A 61 -2.04 -5.63 7.05
CA VAL A 61 -0.64 -6.09 7.17
C VAL A 61 0.11 -5.37 8.28
N LYS A 62 0.46 -6.09 9.36
CA LYS A 62 1.33 -5.62 10.45
C LYS A 62 2.72 -5.25 9.89
N ARG A 63 3.03 -3.94 9.92
CA ARG A 63 4.27 -3.25 9.47
C ARG A 63 4.37 -3.00 7.97
N MET A 64 4.06 -1.78 7.58
CA MET A 64 4.64 -1.14 6.39
C MET A 64 6.12 -0.81 6.72
N ARG A 65 7.05 -1.45 6.00
CA ARG A 65 8.41 -0.91 5.85
C ARG A 65 8.38 -0.05 4.61
N HIS A 66 9.02 1.12 4.64
CA HIS A 66 9.24 1.91 3.43
C HIS A 66 9.97 1.02 2.42
N GLU A 67 9.27 0.63 1.35
CA GLU A 67 9.84 -0.18 0.28
C GLU A 67 10.82 0.71 -0.49
N LYS A 68 12.01 0.20 -0.79
CA LYS A 68 13.06 0.97 -1.48
C LYS A 68 12.65 1.37 -2.91
N TYR A 69 11.58 0.77 -3.44
CA TYR A 69 11.16 0.85 -4.84
C TYR A 69 9.65 1.10 -4.98
N VAL A 70 9.04 1.90 -4.09
CA VAL A 70 7.59 2.22 -4.13
C VAL A 70 7.17 2.70 -5.52
N ASP A 71 7.93 3.61 -6.13
CA ASP A 71 7.60 4.18 -7.45
C ASP A 71 7.57 3.12 -8.56
N ILE A 72 8.51 2.17 -8.53
CA ILE A 72 8.54 1.03 -9.47
C ILE A 72 7.35 0.11 -9.21
N ASN A 73 7.05 -0.17 -7.94
CA ASN A 73 5.95 -1.06 -7.56
C ASN A 73 4.60 -0.48 -7.98
N GLU A 74 4.39 0.83 -7.84
CA GLU A 74 3.18 1.54 -8.29
C GLU A 74 3.05 1.56 -9.81
N ALA A 75 4.12 1.90 -10.53
CA ALA A 75 4.11 1.92 -12.00
C ALA A 75 3.84 0.53 -12.60
N VAL A 76 4.38 -0.53 -11.99
CA VAL A 76 4.09 -1.92 -12.40
C VAL A 76 2.62 -2.28 -12.15
N LEU A 77 2.04 -1.82 -11.04
CA LEU A 77 0.62 -2.03 -10.74
C LEU A 77 -0.29 -1.32 -11.72
N GLU A 78 0.04 -0.10 -12.13
CA GLU A 78 -0.72 0.66 -13.11
C GLU A 78 -0.67 0.01 -14.50
N TRP A 79 0.52 -0.37 -14.96
CA TRP A 79 0.68 -1.14 -16.18
C TRP A 79 -0.15 -2.42 -16.17
N PHE A 80 -0.15 -3.15 -15.04
CA PHE A 80 -0.95 -4.36 -14.91
C PHE A 80 -2.45 -4.12 -15.05
N LYS A 81 -2.98 -3.01 -14.49
CA LYS A 81 -4.39 -2.64 -14.66
C LYS A 81 -4.75 -2.51 -16.15
N ILE A 82 -3.89 -1.86 -16.92
CA ILE A 82 -4.08 -1.66 -18.38
C ILE A 82 -4.06 -2.99 -19.13
N VAL A 83 -3.05 -3.83 -18.87
CA VAL A 83 -2.89 -5.13 -19.54
C VAL A 83 -4.03 -6.09 -19.20
N ARG A 84 -4.52 -6.02 -17.96
CA ARG A 84 -5.67 -6.80 -17.50
C ARG A 84 -6.99 -6.32 -18.08
N ALA A 85 -7.18 -5.02 -18.26
CA ALA A 85 -8.32 -4.47 -18.98
C ALA A 85 -8.37 -5.00 -20.43
N LYS A 86 -7.19 -5.23 -21.03
CA LYS A 86 -7.03 -5.87 -22.35
C LYS A 86 -7.14 -7.41 -22.32
N LYS A 87 -7.45 -8.02 -21.17
CA LYS A 87 -7.57 -9.47 -20.94
C LYS A 87 -6.31 -10.28 -21.32
N ILE A 88 -5.14 -9.65 -21.30
CA ILE A 88 -3.88 -10.33 -21.60
C ILE A 88 -3.39 -11.03 -20.32
N PRO A 89 -3.09 -12.35 -20.37
CA PRO A 89 -2.56 -13.05 -19.22
C PRO A 89 -1.15 -12.55 -18.90
N VAL A 90 -0.88 -12.28 -17.62
CA VAL A 90 0.41 -11.77 -17.17
C VAL A 90 1.14 -12.80 -16.32
N SER A 91 2.37 -13.15 -16.74
CA SER A 91 3.25 -14.06 -16.03
C SER A 91 4.26 -13.32 -15.14
N GLY A 92 4.81 -14.02 -14.14
CA GLY A 92 5.85 -13.50 -13.25
C GLY A 92 7.07 -12.92 -13.98
N PRO A 93 7.66 -13.61 -14.99
CA PRO A 93 8.77 -13.07 -15.78
C PRO A 93 8.41 -11.80 -16.54
N MET A 94 7.17 -11.67 -17.02
CA MET A 94 6.73 -10.46 -17.74
C MET A 94 6.65 -9.25 -16.80
N ILE A 95 6.25 -9.46 -15.55
CA ILE A 95 6.27 -8.44 -14.50
C ILE A 95 7.71 -8.01 -14.19
N GLN A 96 8.65 -8.95 -14.11
CA GLN A 96 10.06 -8.65 -13.88
C GLN A 96 10.67 -7.83 -15.02
N HIS A 97 10.35 -8.18 -16.27
CA HIS A 97 10.79 -7.42 -17.44
C HIS A 97 10.24 -5.99 -17.38
N LYS A 98 8.93 -5.83 -17.12
CA LYS A 98 8.31 -4.51 -17.03
C LYS A 98 8.88 -3.66 -15.90
N ALA A 99 9.14 -4.25 -14.74
CA ALA A 99 9.76 -3.55 -13.62
C ALA A 99 11.14 -3.00 -13.98
N LYS A 100 11.95 -3.73 -14.76
CA LYS A 100 13.24 -3.24 -15.26
C LYS A 100 13.08 -2.07 -16.22
N GLU A 101 12.14 -2.16 -17.17
CA GLU A 101 11.86 -1.05 -18.10
C GLU A 101 11.43 0.21 -17.37
N LEU A 102 10.54 0.08 -16.38
CA LEU A 102 10.06 1.20 -15.58
C LEU A 102 11.15 1.77 -14.68
N ALA A 103 12.01 0.94 -14.10
CA ALA A 103 13.16 1.41 -13.32
C ALA A 103 14.11 2.26 -14.17
N ASN A 104 14.39 1.82 -15.40
CA ASN A 104 15.22 2.58 -16.33
C ASN A 104 14.55 3.91 -16.72
N ALA A 105 13.24 3.90 -16.98
CA ALA A 105 12.49 5.11 -17.31
C ALA A 105 12.45 6.14 -16.15
N LEU A 106 12.48 5.65 -14.90
CA LEU A 106 12.53 6.48 -13.70
C LEU A 106 13.96 6.92 -13.31
N GLY A 107 14.99 6.54 -14.09
CA GLY A 107 16.39 6.87 -13.79
C GLY A 107 16.97 6.13 -12.58
N ILE A 108 16.37 4.99 -12.18
CA ILE A 108 16.85 4.17 -11.06
C ILE A 108 17.91 3.20 -11.58
N GLU A 109 19.16 3.65 -11.56
CA GLU A 109 20.32 2.84 -11.93
C GLU A 109 20.53 1.69 -10.92
N ASN A 110 20.88 0.51 -11.42
CA ASN A 110 21.12 -0.74 -10.65
C ASN A 110 19.89 -1.48 -10.11
N PHE A 111 18.69 -1.24 -10.65
CA PHE A 111 17.54 -2.08 -10.31
C PHE A 111 17.67 -3.50 -10.91
N SER A 112 17.72 -4.51 -10.04
CA SER A 112 17.79 -5.91 -10.46
C SER A 112 16.51 -6.66 -10.09
N ALA A 113 15.65 -6.92 -11.09
CA ALA A 113 14.37 -7.63 -10.90
C ALA A 113 14.49 -9.13 -10.56
N SER A 114 15.70 -9.66 -10.32
CA SER A 114 15.96 -11.04 -9.85
C SER A 114 16.26 -11.08 -8.35
N ASN A 115 17.49 -10.72 -7.94
CA ASN A 115 17.94 -10.75 -6.55
C ASN A 115 17.88 -9.38 -5.85
N GLY A 116 17.81 -8.28 -6.62
CA GLY A 116 17.77 -6.91 -6.09
C GLY A 116 16.36 -6.37 -5.80
N TRP A 117 15.33 -7.02 -6.34
CA TRP A 117 13.92 -6.74 -6.06
C TRP A 117 13.43 -7.72 -5.01
N PRO A 118 13.17 -7.27 -3.76
CA PRO A 118 12.77 -8.15 -2.68
C PRO A 118 11.64 -9.09 -3.09
N HIS A 119 11.76 -10.38 -2.74
CA HIS A 119 10.72 -11.37 -2.98
C HIS A 119 9.36 -10.93 -2.40
N ARG A 120 9.38 -10.12 -1.33
CA ARG A 120 8.20 -9.50 -0.73
C ARG A 120 7.52 -8.49 -1.67
N ASP A 121 8.26 -7.58 -2.29
CA ASP A 121 7.70 -6.56 -3.20
C ASP A 121 6.97 -7.21 -4.38
N ARG A 122 7.56 -8.29 -4.91
CA ARG A 122 6.89 -9.15 -5.91
C ARG A 122 5.64 -9.82 -5.36
N GLN A 123 5.68 -10.36 -4.14
CA GLN A 123 4.51 -10.97 -3.52
C GLN A 123 3.40 -9.94 -3.23
N VAL A 124 3.74 -8.72 -2.81
CA VAL A 124 2.78 -7.64 -2.58
C VAL A 124 2.09 -7.27 -3.88
N ILE A 125 2.85 -7.11 -4.97
CA ILE A 125 2.30 -6.83 -6.30
C ILE A 125 1.40 -7.99 -6.75
N LEU A 126 1.87 -9.23 -6.69
CA LEU A 126 1.09 -10.41 -7.09
C LEU A 126 -0.18 -10.58 -6.24
N PHE A 127 -0.09 -10.32 -4.92
CA PHE A 127 -1.23 -10.34 -4.02
C PHE A 127 -2.23 -9.22 -4.35
N ARG A 128 -1.75 -8.00 -4.61
CA ARG A 128 -2.59 -6.87 -5.05
C ARG A 128 -3.26 -7.16 -6.40
N MET A 129 -2.53 -7.74 -7.35
CA MET A 129 -3.05 -8.20 -8.65
C MET A 129 -4.15 -9.27 -8.49
N ARG A 130 -3.95 -10.23 -7.57
CA ARG A 130 -4.91 -11.30 -7.26
C ARG A 130 -6.16 -10.78 -6.55
N ASN A 131 -6.04 -9.89 -5.58
CA ASN A 131 -7.20 -9.30 -4.89
C ASN A 131 -7.97 -8.31 -5.76
N MET A 132 -7.28 -7.62 -6.69
CA MET A 132 -7.94 -6.85 -7.74
C MET A 132 -8.79 -7.74 -8.66
N SER A 133 -8.51 -9.04 -8.68
CA SER A 133 -9.32 -10.04 -9.41
C SER A 133 -10.55 -10.50 -8.65
N SER A 134 -10.57 -10.35 -7.32
CA SER A 134 -11.71 -10.66 -6.46
C SER A 134 -12.73 -9.52 -6.36
N ASN A 135 -12.37 -8.29 -6.75
CA ASN A 135 -13.34 -7.21 -6.94
C ASN A 135 -14.10 -7.43 -8.25
N LYS A 136 -15.12 -8.29 -8.16
CA LYS A 136 -16.16 -8.54 -9.17
C LYS A 136 -17.09 -7.32 -9.40
N LEU A 137 -16.64 -6.09 -9.10
CA LEU A 137 -17.46 -4.88 -9.03
C LEU A 137 -17.08 -3.80 -10.06
N LEU A 138 -16.52 -4.19 -11.20
CA LEU A 138 -16.47 -3.30 -12.38
C LEU A 138 -16.90 -4.00 -13.69
N ALA A 139 -17.43 -5.22 -13.60
CA ALA A 139 -17.90 -5.98 -14.76
C ALA A 139 -19.39 -5.77 -15.08
N GLU A 140 -20.14 -5.01 -14.27
CA GLU A 140 -21.60 -4.87 -14.41
C GLU A 140 -22.09 -3.45 -14.76
N LYS A 141 -21.20 -2.50 -15.05
CA LYS A 141 -21.60 -1.13 -15.46
C LYS A 141 -21.46 -0.84 -16.97
N PHE A 142 -21.06 -1.83 -17.76
CA PHE A 142 -21.13 -1.78 -19.22
C PHE A 142 -21.91 -2.97 -19.77
N SER A 143 -23.13 -3.17 -19.26
CA SER A 143 -24.17 -3.83 -20.05
C SER A 143 -24.50 -2.87 -21.19
N ILE A 144 -24.00 -3.17 -22.39
CA ILE A 144 -24.51 -2.58 -23.63
C ILE A 144 -26.00 -2.95 -23.69
N PRO A 145 -26.94 -1.99 -23.82
CA PRO A 145 -28.33 -2.33 -23.99
C PRO A 145 -28.49 -3.11 -25.29
N ARG A 146 -29.05 -4.31 -25.20
CA ARG A 146 -29.58 -5.04 -26.35
C ARG A 146 -30.80 -4.26 -26.87
N GLY A 147 -30.61 -3.38 -27.85
CA GLY A 147 -31.67 -2.93 -28.76
C GLY A 147 -31.74 -3.93 -29.92
N SER A 148 -32.70 -4.86 -29.89
CA SER A 148 -34.03 -4.74 -30.49
C SER A 148 -34.00 -4.71 -32.02
N THR A 149 -34.33 -5.87 -32.57
CA THR A 149 -34.87 -6.21 -33.90
C THR A 149 -35.37 -5.05 -34.77
N SER A 150 -35.02 -5.08 -36.06
CA SER A 150 -35.96 -4.73 -37.13
C SER A 150 -35.65 -5.51 -38.40
N SER A 151 -36.57 -6.40 -38.70
CA SER A 151 -36.79 -7.09 -39.97
C SER A 151 -37.09 -6.07 -41.08
N LEU A 152 -36.53 -6.27 -42.27
CA LEU A 152 -37.11 -5.86 -43.56
C LEU A 152 -36.26 -6.44 -44.70
N CYS A 153 -36.67 -7.62 -45.16
CA CYS A 153 -36.93 -8.01 -46.55
C CYS A 153 -37.53 -9.43 -46.53
#